data_AF-A0A836KLM7-F1
#
_entry.id   AF-A0A836KLM7-F1
#
_cell.length_a   1.000
_cell.length_b   1.000
_cell.length_c   1.000
_cell.angle_alpha   90.00
_cell.angle_beta   90.00
_cell.angle_gamma   90.00
#
_symmetry.space_group_name_H-M   'P 1'
#
loop_
_entity.id
_entity.type
_entity.pdbx_description
1 polymer ?
#
loop_
_entity_poly.entity_id
_entity_poly.type
_entity_poly.pdbx_seq_one_letter_code
_entity_poly.pdbx_strand_id
1 'polypeptide(L)'
;METPLPLRSHPSGRDECGRGENADFFPYRPLFTPLLQEVKIPLHSRRLPAMAELWGWGVGDQAAAILHVADFRRAERRRILWELERIPRLTLTPCTVSAAAREGGEEDERPRVR
;
A
#
# COMPACT_ATOMS: atom_id res chain seq x y z
N MET A 1 -39.98 44.59 -7.66
CA MET A 1 -38.73 45.36 -7.81
C MET A 1 -37.61 44.46 -7.31
N GLU A 2 -37.01 43.72 -8.23
CA GLU A 2 -35.97 42.72 -7.95
C GLU A 2 -34.59 43.33 -8.20
N THR A 3 -33.69 43.18 -7.24
CA THR A 3 -32.26 43.55 -7.32
C THR A 3 -31.46 42.39 -7.93
N PRO A 4 -30.67 42.59 -8.99
CA PRO A 4 -29.78 41.53 -9.50
C PRO A 4 -28.46 41.51 -8.71
N LEU A 5 -28.10 40.34 -8.19
CA LEU A 5 -26.78 40.09 -7.60
C LEU A 5 -25.70 39.98 -8.70
N PRO A 6 -24.48 40.50 -8.50
CA PRO A 6 -23.43 40.41 -9.50
C PRO A 6 -22.88 38.97 -9.57
N LEU A 7 -22.99 38.37 -10.76
CA LEU A 7 -22.22 37.19 -11.19
C LEU A 7 -20.73 37.53 -11.10
N ARG A 8 -20.11 37.25 -9.96
CA ARG A 8 -18.66 37.28 -9.82
C ARG A 8 -18.09 36.07 -10.54
N SER A 9 -17.43 36.36 -11.65
CA SER A 9 -16.62 35.45 -12.45
C SER A 9 -15.69 34.61 -11.59
N HIS A 10 -15.73 33.31 -11.81
CA HIS A 10 -14.76 32.33 -11.32
C HIS A 10 -13.33 32.75 -11.72
N PRO A 11 -12.39 32.96 -10.78
CA PRO A 11 -11.01 32.65 -11.08
C PRO A 11 -10.91 31.13 -11.11
N SER A 12 -10.71 30.62 -12.32
CA SER A 12 -10.32 29.24 -12.61
C SER A 12 -8.94 28.97 -12.02
N GLY A 13 -8.88 28.85 -10.69
CA GLY A 13 -7.74 28.28 -9.98
C GLY A 13 -7.72 26.79 -10.26
N ARG A 14 -6.95 26.39 -11.27
CA ARG A 14 -6.38 25.06 -11.33
C ARG A 14 -5.44 24.94 -10.13
N ASP A 15 -5.99 24.63 -8.97
CA ASP A 15 -5.25 23.80 -8.04
C ASP A 15 -5.33 22.41 -8.65
N GLU A 16 -4.24 22.05 -9.32
CA GLU A 16 -3.91 20.67 -9.60
C GLU A 16 -4.05 19.91 -8.30
N CYS A 17 -5.21 19.29 -8.10
CA CYS A 17 -5.29 18.10 -7.28
C CYS A 17 -4.33 17.13 -7.95
N GLY A 18 -3.08 17.14 -7.49
CA GLY A 18 -2.16 16.03 -7.56
C GLY A 18 -2.87 14.86 -6.90
N ARG A 19 -3.77 14.25 -7.67
CA ARG A 19 -4.20 12.87 -7.50
C ARG A 19 -2.89 12.14 -7.47
N GLY A 20 -2.47 11.75 -6.28
CA GLY A 20 -1.34 10.86 -6.08
C GLY A 20 -1.67 9.58 -6.83
N GLU A 21 -1.34 9.57 -8.12
CA GLU A 21 -1.28 8.43 -9.01
C GLU A 21 -0.07 7.59 -8.63
N ASN A 22 0.02 7.25 -7.36
CA ASN A 22 0.78 6.15 -6.82
C ASN A 22 -0.15 5.47 -5.81
N ALA A 23 -1.32 5.03 -6.30
CA ALA A 23 -1.75 3.71 -5.89
C ALA A 23 -0.68 2.79 -6.48
N ASP A 24 0.43 2.62 -5.74
CA ASP A 24 1.44 1.60 -5.99
C ASP A 24 0.67 0.31 -6.09
N PHE A 25 0.31 -0.05 -7.32
CA PHE A 25 -0.45 -1.23 -7.61
C PHE A 25 0.56 -2.34 -7.39
N PHE A 26 0.61 -2.85 -6.16
CA PHE A 26 1.53 -3.91 -5.77
C PHE A 26 1.43 -4.99 -6.85
N PRO A 27 2.48 -5.20 -7.68
CA PRO A 27 2.41 -6.17 -8.76
C PRO A 27 2.32 -7.60 -8.19
N TYR A 28 2.55 -7.75 -6.89
CA TYR A 28 2.48 -8.99 -6.16
C TYR A 28 1.11 -9.18 -5.51
N ARG A 29 0.39 -10.23 -5.92
CA ARG A 29 -0.76 -10.72 -5.16
C ARG A 29 -0.24 -11.40 -3.89
N PRO A 30 -0.62 -10.95 -2.68
CA PRO A 30 -0.20 -11.61 -1.45
C PRO A 30 -0.63 -13.08 -1.45
N LEU A 31 0.29 -13.97 -1.09
CA LEU A 31 -0.02 -15.37 -0.84
C LEU A 31 -0.70 -15.47 0.54
N PHE A 32 -2.01 -15.65 0.52
CA PHE A 32 -2.80 -15.81 1.73
C PHE A 32 -2.64 -17.19 2.34
N THR A 33 -2.56 -17.23 3.67
CA THR A 33 -2.57 -18.48 4.44
C THR A 33 -3.90 -19.23 4.24
N PRO A 34 -3.96 -20.55 4.50
CA PRO A 34 -5.21 -21.32 4.40
C PRO A 34 -6.38 -20.69 5.18
N LEU A 35 -6.11 -20.18 6.39
CA LEU A 35 -7.12 -19.47 7.18
C LEU A 35 -7.70 -18.27 6.42
N LEU A 36 -6.85 -17.45 5.82
CA LEU A 36 -7.29 -16.27 5.07
C LEU A 36 -7.98 -16.65 3.75
N GLN A 37 -7.68 -17.82 3.18
CA GLN A 37 -8.43 -18.35 2.03
C GLN A 37 -9.85 -18.76 2.42
N GLU A 38 -10.03 -19.39 3.58
CA GLU A 38 -11.36 -19.75 4.10
C GLU A 38 -12.20 -18.50 4.37
N VAL A 39 -11.59 -17.44 4.90
CA VAL A 39 -12.25 -16.15 5.17
C VAL A 39 -12.77 -15.49 3.89
N LYS A 40 -12.18 -15.75 2.73
CA LYS A 40 -12.68 -15.19 1.45
C LYS A 40 -14.10 -15.65 1.14
N ILE A 41 -14.50 -16.85 1.56
CA ILE A 41 -15.83 -17.40 1.25
C ILE A 41 -16.93 -16.60 1.97
N PRO A 42 -16.90 -16.41 3.31
CA PRO A 42 -17.86 -15.54 4.01
C PRO A 42 -17.87 -14.09 3.56
N LEU A 43 -16.70 -13.53 3.20
CA LEU A 43 -16.63 -12.17 2.69
C LEU A 43 -17.32 -12.06 1.32
N HIS A 44 -17.04 -13.01 0.42
CA HIS A 44 -17.63 -13.02 -0.92
C HIS A 44 -19.15 -13.23 -0.87
N SER A 45 -19.64 -14.16 -0.05
CA SER A 45 -21.08 -14.44 0.06
C SER A 45 -21.90 -13.25 0.56
N ARG A 46 -21.28 -12.38 1.38
CA ARG A 46 -21.89 -11.16 1.92
C ARG A 46 -21.59 -9.91 1.10
N ARG A 47 -20.94 -10.04 -0.07
CA ARG A 47 -20.50 -8.92 -0.92
C ARG A 47 -19.65 -7.90 -0.16
N LEU A 48 -18.84 -8.38 0.78
CA LEU A 48 -17.91 -7.57 1.55
C LEU A 48 -16.60 -7.37 0.78
N PRO A 49 -15.79 -6.38 1.19
CA PRO A 49 -14.47 -6.14 0.62
C PRO A 49 -13.63 -7.41 0.52
N ALA A 50 -12.91 -7.53 -0.60
CA ALA A 50 -12.10 -8.71 -0.86
C ALA A 50 -10.94 -8.80 0.14
N MET A 51 -10.42 -10.02 0.36
CA MET A 51 -9.29 -10.20 1.28
C MET A 51 -8.04 -9.38 0.90
N ALA A 52 -7.81 -9.16 -0.39
CA ALA A 52 -6.74 -8.29 -0.88
C ALA A 52 -6.95 -6.81 -0.52
N GLU A 53 -8.20 -6.35 -0.51
CA GLU A 53 -8.54 -4.97 -0.11
C GLU A 53 -8.34 -4.79 1.39
N LEU A 54 -8.82 -5.74 2.20
CA LEU A 54 -8.59 -5.74 3.65
C LEU A 54 -7.10 -5.76 4.00
N TRP A 55 -6.30 -6.54 3.27
CA TRP A 55 -4.85 -6.53 3.44
C TRP A 55 -4.22 -5.18 3.07
N GLY A 56 -4.68 -4.56 1.98
CA GLY A 56 -4.21 -3.25 1.50
C GLY A 56 -4.55 -2.10 2.45
N TRP A 57 -5.71 -2.13 3.10
CA TRP A 57 -6.11 -1.11 4.08
C TRP A 57 -5.31 -1.15 5.38
N GLY A 58 -4.73 -2.30 5.70
CA GLY A 58 -4.12 -2.51 7.00
C GLY A 58 -5.08 -3.08 8.04
N VAL A 59 -4.51 -3.44 9.19
CA VAL A 59 -5.17 -4.16 10.29
C VAL A 59 -6.01 -3.23 11.20
N GLY A 60 -6.44 -2.08 10.67
CA GLY A 60 -7.13 -1.05 11.44
C GLY A 60 -8.59 -1.40 11.77
N ASP A 61 -9.27 -0.48 12.45
CA ASP A 61 -10.67 -0.64 12.91
C ASP A 61 -11.64 -0.98 11.78
N GLN A 62 -11.37 -0.51 10.57
CA GLN A 62 -12.15 -0.84 9.38
C GLN A 62 -12.12 -2.34 9.05
N ALA A 63 -10.94 -2.98 9.09
CA ALA A 63 -10.84 -4.42 8.85
C ALA A 63 -11.55 -5.22 9.96
N ALA A 64 -11.43 -4.79 11.22
CA ALA A 64 -12.14 -5.41 12.33
C ALA A 64 -13.67 -5.29 12.19
N ALA A 65 -14.17 -4.15 11.71
CA ALA A 65 -15.58 -3.91 11.45
C ALA A 65 -16.12 -4.81 10.32
N ILE A 66 -15.40 -4.94 9.20
CA ILE A 66 -15.80 -5.84 8.11
C ILE A 66 -15.86 -7.29 8.57
N LEU A 67 -14.88 -7.76 9.33
CA LEU A 67 -14.91 -9.11 9.89
C LEU A 67 -16.05 -9.30 10.90
N HIS A 68 -16.46 -8.23 11.61
CA HIS A 68 -17.63 -8.29 12.47
C HIS A 68 -18.94 -8.42 11.66
N VAL A 69 -19.09 -7.66 10.58
CA VAL A 69 -20.24 -7.76 9.65
C VAL A 69 -20.27 -9.12 8.96
N ALA A 70 -19.10 -9.74 8.74
CA ALA A 70 -18.98 -11.10 8.24
C ALA A 70 -19.30 -12.19 9.28
N ASP A 71 -19.70 -11.79 10.51
CA ASP A 71 -20.14 -12.66 11.59
C ASP A 71 -19.02 -13.52 12.21
N PHE A 72 -17.76 -13.10 12.06
CA PHE A 72 -16.65 -13.72 12.77
C PHE A 72 -16.68 -13.32 14.24
N ARG A 73 -16.48 -14.30 15.12
CA ARG A 73 -16.39 -14.10 16.57
C ARG A 73 -15.13 -13.33 16.92
N ARG A 74 -15.13 -12.66 18.07
CA ARG A 74 -13.99 -11.82 18.53
C ARG A 74 -12.64 -12.55 18.48
N ALA A 75 -12.59 -13.82 18.88
CA ALA A 75 -11.37 -14.61 18.85
C ALA A 75 -10.89 -14.90 17.41
N GLU A 76 -11.82 -15.22 16.51
CA GLU A 76 -11.53 -15.46 15.08
C GLU A 76 -11.04 -14.17 14.43
N ARG A 77 -11.72 -13.05 14.66
CA ARG A 77 -11.29 -11.74 14.16
C ARG A 77 -9.85 -11.41 14.55
N ARG A 78 -9.50 -11.60 15.82
CA ARG A 78 -8.11 -11.38 16.29
C ARG A 78 -7.11 -12.24 15.54
N ARG A 79 -7.43 -13.52 15.30
CA ARG A 79 -6.55 -14.44 14.57
C ARG A 79 -6.40 -14.05 13.10
N ILE A 80 -7.50 -13.70 12.45
CA ILE A 80 -7.53 -13.26 11.04
C ILE A 80 -6.71 -11.98 10.87
N LEU A 81 -6.92 -11.00 11.75
CA LEU A 81 -6.18 -9.73 11.74
C LEU A 81 -4.68 -9.96 11.97
N TRP A 82 -4.32 -10.84 12.91
CA TRP A 82 -2.93 -11.22 13.15
C TRP A 82 -2.27 -11.88 11.93
N GLU A 83 -2.97 -12.78 11.22
CA GLU A 83 -2.45 -13.36 9.97
C GLU A 83 -2.30 -12.31 8.86
N LEU A 84 -3.26 -11.37 8.75
CA LEU A 84 -3.19 -10.28 7.77
C LEU A 84 -2.01 -9.35 8.02
N GLU A 85 -1.69 -9.08 9.29
CA GLU A 85 -0.55 -8.24 9.68
C GLU A 85 0.79 -8.82 9.28
N ARG A 86 0.92 -10.15 9.32
CA ARG A 86 2.17 -10.86 9.03
C ARG A 86 2.52 -10.90 7.55
N ILE A 87 1.57 -10.60 6.67
CA ILE A 87 1.80 -10.60 5.22
C ILE A 87 2.47 -9.27 4.83
N PRO A 88 3.74 -9.29 4.38
CA PRO A 88 4.49 -8.08 4.09
C PRO A 88 3.85 -7.26 2.96
N ARG A 89 3.55 -5.99 3.23
CA ARG A 89 3.16 -5.01 2.21
C ARG A 89 4.44 -4.49 1.56
N LEU A 90 4.81 -5.07 0.42
CA LEU A 90 6.02 -4.67 -0.32
C LEU A 90 5.86 -3.30 -0.97
N THR A 91 6.09 -2.22 -0.23
CA THR A 91 6.22 -0.90 -0.85
C THR A 91 7.44 -0.95 -1.76
N LEU A 92 7.29 -0.63 -3.05
CA LEU A 92 8.42 -0.55 -3.97
C LEU A 92 9.28 0.64 -3.56
N THR A 93 10.24 0.42 -2.67
CA THR A 93 11.31 1.38 -2.43
C THR A 93 12.26 1.28 -3.62
N PRO A 94 12.43 2.34 -4.44
CA PRO A 94 13.43 2.31 -5.50
C PRO A 94 14.82 2.14 -4.86
N CYS A 95 15.47 1.01 -5.16
CA CYS A 95 16.85 0.78 -4.76
C CYS A 95 17.77 1.73 -5.54
N THR A 96 18.13 2.86 -4.95
CA THR A 96 19.18 3.72 -5.49
C THR A 96 20.53 3.06 -5.23
N VAL A 97 21.11 2.44 -6.24
CA VAL A 97 22.50 1.95 -6.19
C VAL A 97 23.43 3.17 -6.20
N SER A 98 24.09 3.46 -5.08
CA SER A 98 25.12 4.50 -5.02
C SER A 98 26.31 4.11 -5.90
N ALA A 99 26.55 4.88 -6.96
CA ALA A 99 27.64 4.69 -7.92
C ALA A 99 29.03 5.10 -7.38
N ALA A 100 29.23 5.21 -6.06
CA ALA A 100 30.43 5.79 -5.46
C ALA A 100 31.57 4.79 -5.14
N ALA A 101 31.54 3.56 -5.66
CA ALA A 101 32.54 2.53 -5.38
C ALA A 101 33.36 2.11 -6.62
N ARG A 102 33.70 3.06 -7.48
CA ARG A 102 34.63 2.83 -8.60
C ARG A 102 35.52 4.05 -8.83
N GLU A 103 36.48 4.24 -7.95
CA GLU A 103 37.76 4.89 -8.28
C GLU A 103 38.75 4.58 -7.16
N GLY A 104 39.81 3.87 -7.51
CA GLY A 104 40.79 3.32 -6.58
C GLY A 104 41.61 2.20 -7.21
N GLY A 105 41.96 2.36 -8.49
CA GLY A 105 42.97 1.56 -9.18
C GLY A 105 44.11 2.50 -9.55
N GLU A 106 44.98 2.82 -8.60
CA GLU A 106 46.21 3.59 -8.83
C GLU A 106 47.38 2.60 -8.89
N GLU A 107 47.75 2.31 -10.14
CA GLU A 107 49.08 2.19 -10.73
C GLU A 107 50.29 1.72 -9.89
N ASP A 108 50.88 0.61 -10.36
CA ASP A 108 52.31 0.35 -10.60
C ASP A 108 53.36 0.92 -9.63
N GLU A 109 53.97 0.04 -8.81
CA GLU A 109 55.38 0.22 -8.46
C GLU A 109 56.09 -1.15 -8.25
N ARG A 110 56.89 -1.56 -9.24
CA ARG A 110 57.86 -2.66 -9.09
C ARG A 110 59.15 -2.13 -8.45
N PRO A 111 59.70 -2.74 -7.39
CA PRO A 111 60.99 -2.33 -6.86
C PRO A 111 62.13 -2.85 -7.75
N ARG A 112 62.96 -1.94 -8.28
CA ARG A 112 64.24 -2.27 -8.90
C ARG A 112 65.27 -2.60 -7.82
N VAL A 113 65.77 -3.83 -7.85
CA VAL A 113 66.92 -4.31 -7.09
C VAL A 113 68.19 -3.57 -7.56
N ARG A 114 68.98 -3.08 -6.61
CA ARG A 114 70.39 -2.70 -6.79
C ARG A 114 71.25 -3.56 -5.90
#